data_AF-A0A7V4MPX5-F1
#
_entry.id   AF-A0A7V4MPX5-F1
#
_cell.length_a   1.000
_cell.length_b   1.000
_cell.length_c   1.000
_cell.angle_alpha   90.00
_cell.angle_beta   90.00
_cell.angle_gamma   90.00
#
_symmetry.space_group_name_H-M   'P 1'
#
loop_
_entity.id
_entity.type
_entity.pdbx_description
1 polymer ?
#
loop_
_entity_poly.entity_id
_entity_poly.type
_entity_poly.pdbx_seq_one_letter_code
_entity_poly.pdbx_strand_id
1 'polypeptide(L)'
;MLYRILAPVAVMAAACAAAVCCAKPNFPSVLERAYPTAPNSALARARCLACHASPGPPSLNVFGAQVRTRLRAESSATLSVDTLHALAEQDADGDGVTNGAELAAGTLPGDSSSRPSGATPRSNRSGSPVAPRKPEAASVPVIAVPAHSFHPLMVHFPIGLFVFGALLEMAGARRQREDLLRAGFLNRCAGALCGVPTVATGALAFWRT
;
A
#
# COMPACT_ATOMS: atom_id res chain seq x y z
N MET A 1 3.26 -0.76 44.31
CA MET A 1 4.08 -1.09 43.11
C MET A 1 3.25 -1.61 41.93
N LEU A 2 2.25 -2.47 42.13
CA LEU A 2 1.37 -2.99 41.05
C LEU A 2 0.75 -1.90 40.16
N TYR A 3 0.22 -0.82 40.75
CA TYR A 3 -0.43 0.28 40.00
C TYR A 3 0.54 1.06 39.09
N ARG A 4 1.82 1.15 39.46
CA ARG A 4 2.87 1.83 38.65
C ARG A 4 3.27 1.04 37.41
N ILE A 5 2.99 -0.27 37.39
CA ILE A 5 3.28 -1.17 36.25
C ILE A 5 2.01 -1.37 35.41
N LEU A 6 0.84 -1.49 36.05
CA LEU A 6 -0.44 -1.70 35.38
C LEU A 6 -0.90 -0.49 34.57
N ALA A 7 -0.69 0.74 35.05
CA ALA A 7 -1.08 1.96 34.34
C ALA A 7 -0.40 2.13 32.96
N PRO A 8 0.94 2.05 32.82
CA PRO A 8 1.58 2.18 31.51
C PRO A 8 1.31 0.98 30.58
N VAL A 9 1.13 -0.23 31.12
CA VAL A 9 0.77 -1.41 30.32
C VAL A 9 -0.65 -1.29 29.77
N ALA A 10 -1.60 -0.78 30.57
CA ALA A 10 -2.97 -0.55 30.11
C ALA A 10 -3.06 0.57 29.06
N VAL A 11 -2.30 1.66 29.23
CA VAL A 11 -2.21 2.75 28.24
C VAL A 11 -1.58 2.27 26.93
N MET A 12 -0.51 1.45 27.00
CA MET A 12 0.12 0.89 25.80
C MET A 12 -0.76 -0.16 25.11
N ALA A 13 -1.45 -1.02 25.87
CA ALA A 13 -2.39 -2.00 25.31
C ALA A 13 -3.58 -1.32 24.60
N ALA A 14 -4.10 -0.22 25.17
CA ALA A 14 -5.13 0.60 24.54
C ALA A 14 -4.62 1.28 23.26
N ALA A 15 -3.37 1.73 23.24
CA ALA A 15 -2.74 2.33 22.05
C ALA A 15 -2.45 1.30 20.94
N CYS A 16 -2.04 0.07 21.29
CA CYS A 16 -1.79 -1.00 20.33
C CYS A 16 -3.08 -1.57 19.72
N ALA A 17 -4.18 -1.62 20.48
CA ALA A 17 -5.48 -2.08 19.96
C ALA A 17 -6.06 -1.16 18.87
N ALA A 18 -5.68 0.11 18.85
CA ALA A 18 -6.09 1.08 17.83
C ALA A 18 -5.27 1.00 16.53
N ALA A 19 -4.17 0.24 16.49
CA ALA A 19 -3.18 0.28 15.42
C ALA A 19 -3.12 -1.00 14.56
N VAL A 20 -4.20 -1.78 14.48
CA VAL A 20 -4.34 -2.83 13.44
C VAL A 20 -4.70 -2.15 12.12
N CYS A 21 -3.75 -1.39 11.59
CA CYS A 21 -3.82 -0.91 10.22
C CYS A 21 -3.39 -2.07 9.32
N CYS A 22 -4.36 -2.70 8.64
CA CYS A 22 -4.09 -3.60 7.54
C CYS A 22 -3.22 -2.87 6.51
N ALA A 23 -1.93 -3.21 6.44
CA ALA A 23 -1.03 -2.69 5.43
C ALA A 23 -1.62 -3.05 4.05
N LYS A 24 -2.19 -2.07 3.37
CA LYS A 24 -2.84 -2.28 2.07
C LYS A 24 -1.75 -2.56 1.03
N PRO A 25 -1.92 -3.58 0.17
CA PRO A 25 -0.98 -3.86 -0.91
C PRO A 25 -0.73 -2.64 -1.80
N ASN A 26 0.48 -2.54 -2.33
CA ASN A 26 0.98 -1.39 -3.10
C ASN A 26 0.45 -1.32 -4.55
N PHE A 27 -0.74 -1.85 -4.81
CA PHE A 27 -1.33 -1.94 -6.15
C PHE A 27 -1.37 -0.62 -6.92
N PRO A 28 -1.71 0.54 -6.33
CA PRO A 28 -1.69 1.81 -7.05
C PRO A 28 -0.31 2.16 -7.61
N SER A 29 0.75 1.89 -6.85
CA SER A 29 2.13 2.20 -7.28
C SER A 29 2.61 1.33 -8.45
N VAL A 30 2.07 0.11 -8.59
CA VAL A 30 2.38 -0.77 -9.71
C VAL A 30 1.66 -0.29 -10.97
N LEU A 31 0.42 0.17 -10.82
CA LEU A 31 -0.37 0.73 -11.91
C LEU A 31 0.25 2.00 -12.47
N GLU A 32 0.66 2.94 -11.61
CA GLU A 32 1.37 4.17 -12.01
C GLU A 32 2.69 3.89 -12.72
N ARG A 33 3.39 2.82 -12.33
CA ARG A 33 4.64 2.41 -12.97
C ARG A 33 4.43 1.76 -14.34
N ALA A 34 3.37 0.96 -14.48
CA ALA A 34 3.02 0.32 -15.74
C ALA A 34 2.45 1.33 -16.75
N TYR A 35 1.62 2.27 -16.27
CA TYR A 35 0.91 3.24 -17.09
C TYR A 35 1.05 4.66 -16.51
N PRO A 36 2.14 5.38 -16.84
CA PRO A 36 2.29 6.76 -16.41
C PRO A 36 1.27 7.65 -17.13
N THR A 37 0.40 8.31 -16.36
CA THR A 37 -0.65 9.20 -16.89
C THR A 37 -0.53 10.60 -16.30
N ALA A 38 -1.22 11.57 -16.90
CA ALA A 38 -1.26 12.92 -16.37
C ALA A 38 -1.82 12.94 -14.93
N PRO A 39 -1.30 13.79 -14.03
CA PRO A 39 -1.68 13.79 -12.61
C PRO A 39 -3.17 14.05 -12.34
N ASN A 40 -3.89 14.66 -13.30
CA ASN A 40 -5.33 14.96 -13.19
C ASN A 40 -6.22 13.98 -13.96
N SER A 41 -5.66 12.89 -14.50
CA SER A 41 -6.40 11.87 -15.24
C SER A 41 -7.48 11.21 -14.36
N ALA A 42 -8.48 10.57 -14.99
CA ALA A 42 -9.50 9.83 -14.25
C ALA A 42 -8.86 8.68 -13.46
N LEU A 43 -7.87 8.00 -14.05
CA LEU A 43 -7.10 6.93 -13.41
C LEU A 43 -6.32 7.40 -12.17
N ALA A 44 -5.61 8.54 -12.27
CA ALA A 44 -4.84 9.10 -11.16
C ALA A 44 -5.74 9.49 -9.96
N ARG A 45 -6.96 9.98 -10.25
CA ARG A 45 -7.95 10.32 -9.22
C ARG A 45 -8.64 9.09 -8.64
N ALA A 46 -8.84 8.03 -9.43
CA ALA A 46 -9.55 6.84 -9.01
C ALA A 46 -8.81 6.03 -7.93
N ARG A 47 -7.46 5.97 -7.98
CA ARG A 47 -6.64 5.21 -7.01
C ARG A 47 -7.16 3.77 -6.82
N CYS A 48 -7.80 3.48 -5.69
CA CYS A 48 -8.42 2.17 -5.41
C CYS A 48 -9.61 1.87 -6.33
N LEU A 49 -10.34 2.91 -6.76
CA LEU A 49 -11.52 2.80 -7.62
C LEU A 49 -11.19 2.37 -9.05
N ALA A 50 -9.90 2.32 -9.42
CA ALA A 50 -9.49 1.70 -10.67
C ALA A 50 -9.87 0.21 -10.71
N CYS A 51 -9.81 -0.49 -9.56
CA CYS A 51 -10.16 -1.91 -9.45
C CYS A 51 -11.35 -2.19 -8.52
N HIS A 52 -11.77 -1.22 -7.71
CA HIS A 52 -12.86 -1.37 -6.73
C HIS A 52 -14.09 -0.56 -7.14
N ALA A 53 -15.28 -1.12 -6.92
CA ALA A 53 -16.54 -0.43 -7.21
C ALA A 53 -16.95 0.56 -6.10
N SER A 54 -16.29 0.54 -4.94
CA SER A 54 -16.60 1.41 -3.81
C SER A 54 -15.34 1.78 -3.02
N PRO A 55 -15.30 2.92 -2.31
CA PRO A 55 -14.19 3.28 -1.41
C PRO A 55 -14.05 2.30 -0.23
N GLY A 56 -13.42 1.15 -0.46
CA GLY A 56 -13.19 0.11 0.54
C GLY A 56 -13.22 -1.31 -0.06
N PRO A 57 -12.59 -2.33 0.55
CA PRO A 57 -12.88 -3.72 0.22
C PRO A 57 -14.30 -4.06 0.73
N PRO A 58 -15.17 -4.77 -0.03
CA PRO A 58 -14.82 -5.95 -0.81
C PRO A 58 -15.51 -6.10 -2.20
N SER A 59 -15.94 -5.02 -2.85
CA SER A 59 -16.47 -5.11 -4.23
C SER A 59 -15.40 -4.71 -5.25
N LEU A 60 -15.05 -5.66 -6.11
CA LEU A 60 -14.24 -5.39 -7.30
C LEU A 60 -15.18 -4.95 -8.42
N ASN A 61 -14.72 -3.99 -9.22
CA ASN A 61 -15.35 -3.71 -10.50
C ASN A 61 -14.98 -4.82 -11.51
N VAL A 62 -15.47 -4.71 -12.75
CA VAL A 62 -15.24 -5.72 -13.79
C VAL A 62 -13.74 -5.91 -14.08
N PHE A 63 -12.97 -4.82 -14.16
CA PHE A 63 -11.52 -4.86 -14.34
C PHE A 63 -10.79 -5.49 -13.15
N GLY A 64 -11.13 -5.11 -11.92
CA GLY A 64 -10.58 -5.68 -10.70
C GLY A 64 -10.86 -7.19 -10.59
N ALA A 65 -12.01 -7.65 -11.09
CA ALA A 65 -12.32 -9.08 -11.15
C ALA A 65 -11.40 -9.82 -12.14
N GLN A 66 -11.05 -9.23 -13.28
CA GLN A 66 -10.05 -9.78 -14.20
C GLN A 66 -8.67 -9.85 -13.55
N VAL A 67 -8.23 -8.78 -12.90
CA VAL A 67 -6.96 -8.74 -12.15
C VAL A 67 -6.91 -9.83 -11.10
N ARG A 68 -7.97 -9.98 -10.29
CA ARG A 68 -8.06 -11.05 -9.28
C ARG A 68 -7.98 -12.45 -9.90
N THR A 69 -8.65 -12.65 -11.03
CA THR A 69 -8.66 -13.94 -11.72
C THR A 69 -7.27 -14.30 -12.23
N ARG A 70 -6.54 -13.31 -12.78
CA ARG A 70 -5.18 -13.50 -13.25
C ARG A 70 -4.20 -13.77 -12.10
N LEU A 71 -4.29 -13.01 -11.01
CA LEU A 71 -3.47 -13.24 -9.81
C LEU A 71 -3.67 -14.64 -9.23
N ARG A 72 -4.91 -15.14 -9.22
CA ARG A 72 -5.22 -16.51 -8.79
C ARG A 72 -4.64 -17.55 -9.75
N ALA A 73 -4.74 -17.32 -11.06
CA ALA A 73 -4.16 -18.21 -12.07
C ALA A 73 -2.62 -18.28 -11.97
N GLU A 74 -1.98 -17.17 -11.62
CA GLU A 74 -0.52 -17.07 -11.41
C GLU A 74 -0.10 -17.46 -9.98
N SER A 75 -1.05 -17.81 -9.09
CA SER A 75 -0.81 -18.04 -7.66
C SER A 75 -0.01 -16.91 -6.98
N SER A 76 -0.14 -15.68 -7.46
CA SER A 76 0.60 -14.53 -6.96
C SER A 76 -0.25 -13.71 -5.99
N ALA A 77 0.33 -13.38 -4.84
CA ALA A 77 -0.26 -12.44 -3.88
C ALA A 77 0.05 -10.97 -4.23
N THR A 78 0.90 -10.72 -5.23
CA THR A 78 1.38 -9.40 -5.63
C THR A 78 1.08 -9.13 -7.10
N LEU A 79 0.65 -7.90 -7.39
CA LEU A 79 0.44 -7.43 -8.76
C LEU A 79 1.79 -7.07 -9.36
N SER A 80 2.07 -7.62 -10.54
CA SER A 80 3.23 -7.27 -11.34
C SER A 80 2.82 -6.45 -12.56
N VAL A 81 3.80 -5.77 -13.16
CA VAL A 81 3.60 -5.07 -14.44
C VAL A 81 3.22 -6.09 -15.54
N ASP A 82 3.80 -7.29 -15.51
CA ASP A 82 3.51 -8.34 -16.48
C ASP A 82 2.06 -8.82 -16.40
N THR A 83 1.53 -8.96 -15.17
CA THR A 83 0.13 -9.30 -14.92
C THR A 83 -0.81 -8.26 -15.54
N LEU A 84 -0.47 -6.95 -15.46
CA LEU A 84 -1.27 -5.88 -16.06
C LEU A 84 -1.16 -5.89 -17.59
N HIS A 85 0.03 -6.08 -18.14
CA HIS A 85 0.23 -6.18 -19.59
C HIS A 85 -0.50 -7.39 -20.19
N ALA A 86 -0.59 -8.51 -19.46
CA ALA A 86 -1.37 -9.68 -19.90
C ALA A 86 -2.88 -9.39 -20.02
N LEU A 87 -3.38 -8.39 -19.30
CA LEU A 87 -4.78 -7.96 -19.35
C LEU A 87 -5.02 -6.79 -20.32
N ALA A 88 -3.97 -6.24 -20.93
CA ALA A 88 -4.05 -5.01 -21.72
C ALA A 88 -4.92 -5.14 -22.97
N GLU A 89 -4.96 -6.32 -23.60
CA GLU A 89 -5.74 -6.60 -24.82
C GLU A 89 -7.22 -6.95 -24.54
N GLN A 90 -7.57 -7.16 -23.28
CA GLN A 90 -8.94 -7.44 -22.88
C GLN A 90 -9.74 -6.13 -22.81
N ASP A 91 -11.06 -6.25 -22.87
CA ASP A 91 -12.02 -5.16 -22.74
C ASP A 91 -12.95 -5.57 -21.59
N ALA A 92 -12.76 -4.99 -20.41
CA ALA A 92 -13.39 -5.48 -19.19
C ALA A 92 -14.84 -5.03 -19.02
N ASP A 93 -15.18 -3.84 -19.50
CA ASP A 93 -16.53 -3.29 -19.44
C ASP A 93 -17.31 -3.42 -20.77
N GLY A 94 -16.67 -3.96 -21.81
CA GLY A 94 -17.28 -4.32 -23.08
C GLY A 94 -17.59 -3.12 -23.96
N ASP A 95 -16.86 -2.03 -23.77
CA ASP A 95 -17.17 -0.74 -24.36
C ASP A 95 -16.52 -0.51 -25.73
N GLY A 96 -15.73 -1.48 -26.18
CA GLY A 96 -15.01 -1.50 -27.45
C GLY A 96 -13.59 -0.94 -27.36
N VAL A 97 -13.15 -0.45 -26.20
CA VAL A 97 -11.79 0.00 -25.94
C VAL A 97 -11.08 -1.04 -25.09
N THR A 98 -9.83 -1.34 -25.42
CA THR A 98 -9.05 -2.30 -24.63
C THR A 98 -8.56 -1.66 -23.33
N ASN A 99 -8.49 -2.43 -22.24
CA ASN A 99 -7.98 -2.03 -20.94
C ASN A 99 -6.66 -1.26 -21.03
N GLY A 100 -5.71 -1.73 -21.85
CA GLY A 100 -4.41 -1.09 -22.01
C GLY A 100 -4.48 0.30 -22.66
N ALA A 101 -5.41 0.49 -23.61
CA ALA A 101 -5.62 1.78 -24.25
C ALA A 101 -6.24 2.80 -23.30
N GLU A 102 -7.18 2.34 -22.46
CA GLU A 102 -7.78 3.18 -21.42
C GLU A 102 -6.78 3.55 -20.32
N LEU A 103 -6.03 2.57 -19.81
CA LEU A 103 -4.98 2.82 -18.83
C LEU A 103 -3.91 3.80 -19.35
N ALA A 104 -3.52 3.66 -20.62
CA ALA A 104 -2.58 4.58 -21.26
C ALA A 104 -3.19 5.98 -21.47
N ALA A 105 -4.49 6.08 -21.75
CA ALA A 105 -5.21 7.35 -21.86
C ALA A 105 -5.55 7.97 -20.49
N GLY A 106 -5.35 7.23 -19.39
CA GLY A 106 -5.73 7.65 -18.05
C GLY A 106 -7.24 7.64 -17.79
N THR A 107 -7.96 6.77 -18.49
CA THR A 107 -9.38 6.44 -18.27
C THR A 107 -9.52 5.12 -17.51
N LEU A 108 -10.75 4.67 -17.22
CA LEU A 108 -11.01 3.58 -16.27
C LEU A 108 -11.56 2.34 -16.97
N PRO A 109 -10.79 1.24 -17.07
CA PRO A 109 -11.23 0.01 -17.74
C PRO A 109 -12.41 -0.72 -17.10
N GLY A 110 -12.80 -0.30 -15.90
CA GLY A 110 -13.93 -0.86 -15.19
C GLY A 110 -15.22 -0.06 -15.35
N ASP A 111 -15.21 1.01 -16.16
CA ASP A 111 -16.28 1.99 -16.27
C ASP A 111 -16.50 2.40 -17.73
N SER A 112 -17.55 1.83 -18.32
CA SER A 112 -17.92 2.06 -19.72
C SER A 112 -18.21 3.52 -20.07
N SER A 113 -18.35 4.41 -19.09
CA SER A 113 -18.51 5.85 -19.31
C SER A 113 -17.18 6.62 -19.36
N SER A 114 -16.06 5.97 -19.01
CA SER A 114 -14.73 6.54 -18.92
C SER A 114 -13.88 6.16 -20.14
N ARG A 115 -14.07 6.86 -21.26
CA ARG A 115 -13.39 6.54 -22.53
C ARG A 115 -12.41 7.61 -23.00
N PRO A 116 -11.36 7.24 -23.76
CA PRO A 116 -10.50 8.21 -24.42
C PRO A 116 -11.30 9.05 -25.43
N SER A 117 -11.16 10.37 -25.39
CA SER A 117 -11.78 11.27 -26.37
C SER A 117 -11.32 10.92 -27.79
N GLY A 118 -12.22 10.41 -28.64
CA GLY A 118 -11.93 9.99 -30.01
C GLY A 118 -11.92 8.47 -30.22
N ALA A 119 -12.17 7.66 -29.20
CA ALA A 119 -12.35 6.22 -29.35
C ALA A 119 -13.62 5.92 -30.15
N THR A 120 -13.47 5.34 -31.34
CA THR A 120 -14.58 4.75 -32.09
C THR A 120 -14.79 3.31 -31.60
N PRO A 121 -16.04 2.85 -31.40
CA PRO A 121 -16.31 1.44 -31.06
C PRO A 121 -15.63 0.54 -32.09
N ARG A 122 -14.98 -0.52 -31.61
CA ARG A 122 -14.07 -1.40 -32.38
C ARG A 122 -14.70 -1.90 -33.69
N SER A 123 -14.53 -1.17 -34.78
CA SER A 123 -14.67 -1.69 -36.14
C SER A 123 -13.39 -2.46 -36.47
N ASN A 124 -13.42 -3.75 -36.15
CA ASN A 124 -12.59 -4.83 -36.69
C ASN A 124 -11.49 -4.38 -37.68
N ARG A 125 -10.32 -3.99 -37.16
CA ARG A 125 -9.08 -3.90 -37.94
C ARG A 125 -7.95 -4.48 -37.12
N SER A 126 -7.40 -5.56 -37.65
CA SER A 126 -6.18 -6.21 -37.23
C SER A 126 -5.02 -5.22 -37.11
N GLY A 127 -4.28 -5.35 -36.01
CA GLY A 127 -2.84 -5.11 -35.97
C GLY A 127 -2.38 -3.66 -35.79
N SER A 128 -2.06 -3.30 -34.55
CA SER A 128 -0.69 -2.90 -34.24
C SER A 128 -0.42 -3.13 -32.76
N PRO A 129 0.60 -3.92 -32.36
CA PRO A 129 1.01 -3.96 -30.97
C PRO A 129 1.57 -2.59 -30.64
N VAL A 130 0.93 -1.86 -29.73
CA VAL A 130 1.56 -0.70 -29.11
C VAL A 130 2.69 -1.25 -28.26
N ALA A 131 3.87 -1.32 -28.88
CA ALA A 131 5.09 -1.75 -28.24
C ALA A 131 5.34 -0.90 -26.99
N PRO A 132 5.75 -1.51 -25.86
CA PRO A 132 6.07 -0.76 -24.66
C PRO A 132 7.18 0.23 -25.01
N ARG A 133 6.93 1.53 -24.78
CA ARG A 133 8.02 2.51 -24.75
C ARG A 133 8.92 2.08 -23.60
N LYS A 134 10.10 1.57 -23.95
CA LYS A 134 11.22 1.31 -23.03
C LYS A 134 11.33 2.53 -22.11
N PRO A 135 11.32 2.38 -20.78
CA PRO A 135 11.49 3.51 -19.89
C PRO A 135 12.89 4.09 -20.13
N GLU A 136 12.95 5.22 -20.80
CA GLU A 136 14.15 6.02 -20.90
C GLU A 136 14.44 6.52 -19.49
N ALA A 137 15.58 6.08 -18.96
CA ALA A 137 16.00 6.29 -17.60
C ALA A 137 16.24 7.80 -17.37
N ALA A 138 15.18 8.51 -17.01
CA ALA A 138 15.29 9.77 -16.32
C ALA A 138 15.86 9.45 -14.93
N SER A 139 17.17 9.62 -14.81
CA SER A 139 17.93 9.56 -13.56
C SER A 139 17.50 10.73 -12.66
N VAL A 140 16.32 10.60 -12.05
CA VAL A 140 16.02 11.36 -10.84
C VAL A 140 16.88 10.73 -9.74
N PRO A 141 17.64 11.51 -8.94
CA PRO A 141 18.32 10.97 -7.78
C PRO A 141 17.25 10.51 -6.80
N VAL A 142 16.85 9.24 -6.93
CA VAL A 142 16.00 8.55 -5.98
C VAL A 142 16.85 8.42 -4.73
N ILE A 143 16.64 9.33 -3.77
CA ILE A 143 16.92 9.02 -2.38
C ILE A 143 16.09 7.76 -2.12
N ALA A 144 16.76 6.61 -2.13
CA ALA A 144 16.22 5.26 -2.20
C ALA A 144 15.55 4.86 -0.89
N VAL A 145 14.48 5.58 -0.56
CA VAL A 145 13.58 5.26 0.54
C VAL A 145 12.27 4.84 -0.11
N PRO A 146 12.02 3.52 -0.34
CA PRO A 146 10.75 3.08 -0.91
C PRO A 146 9.63 3.58 -0.01
N ALA A 147 8.66 4.30 -0.59
CA ALA A 147 7.60 5.03 0.11
C ALA A 147 6.77 4.17 1.10
N HIS A 148 6.88 2.84 1.02
CA HIS A 148 6.11 1.89 1.83
C HIS A 148 6.94 0.76 2.48
N SER A 149 8.22 0.59 2.15
CA SER A 149 9.06 -0.49 2.73
C SER A 149 9.69 -0.13 4.07
N PHE A 150 9.75 1.17 4.41
CA PHE A 150 10.26 1.64 5.70
C PHE A 150 9.22 1.63 6.82
N HIS A 151 7.95 1.35 6.51
CA HIS A 151 6.87 1.31 7.50
C HIS A 151 7.09 0.25 8.61
N PRO A 152 7.55 -0.99 8.31
CA PRO A 152 7.92 -1.94 9.36
C PRO A 152 9.06 -1.41 10.25
N LEU A 153 10.09 -0.81 9.65
CA LEU A 153 11.24 -0.30 10.41
C LEU A 153 10.90 0.93 11.27
N MET A 154 10.11 1.87 10.75
CA MET A 154 9.76 3.09 11.48
C MET A 154 8.66 2.83 12.52
N VAL A 155 7.66 2.02 12.19
CA VAL A 155 6.47 1.86 13.05
C VAL A 155 6.55 0.60 13.90
N HIS A 156 6.90 -0.55 13.33
CA HIS A 156 6.82 -1.82 14.06
C HIS A 156 8.02 -2.04 14.98
N PHE A 157 9.20 -1.52 14.63
CA PHE A 157 10.39 -1.68 15.47
C PHE A 157 10.25 -1.01 16.86
N PRO A 158 9.85 0.28 16.98
CA PRO A 158 9.59 0.88 18.29
C PRO A 158 8.49 0.14 19.08
N ILE A 159 7.42 -0.27 18.41
CA ILE A 159 6.33 -1.04 19.04
C ILE A 159 6.87 -2.37 19.61
N GLY A 160 7.68 -3.09 18.84
CA GLY A 160 8.33 -4.32 19.27
C GLY A 160 9.19 -4.11 20.51
N LEU A 161 9.97 -3.02 20.56
CA LEU A 161 10.74 -2.65 21.75
C LEU A 161 9.86 -2.35 22.97
N PHE A 162 8.74 -1.65 22.79
CA PHE A 162 7.82 -1.40 23.91
C PHE A 162 7.18 -2.68 24.44
N VAL A 163 6.67 -3.54 23.54
CA VAL A 163 6.03 -4.80 23.91
C VAL A 163 7.03 -5.74 24.60
N PHE A 164 8.21 -5.94 24.00
CA PHE A 164 9.24 -6.80 24.59
C PHE A 164 9.75 -6.25 25.93
N GLY A 165 9.93 -4.93 26.03
CA GLY A 165 10.32 -4.29 27.30
C GLY A 165 9.29 -4.50 28.41
N ALA A 166 8.00 -4.40 28.10
CA ALA A 166 6.93 -4.69 29.04
C ALA A 166 6.92 -6.17 29.48
N LEU A 167 7.19 -7.12 28.56
CA LEU A 167 7.30 -8.53 28.88
C LEU A 167 8.49 -8.82 29.82
N LEU A 168 9.64 -8.19 29.57
CA LEU A 168 10.82 -8.31 30.44
C LEU A 168 10.54 -7.79 31.85
N GLU A 169 9.88 -6.64 31.98
CA GLU A 169 9.51 -6.10 33.28
C GLU A 169 8.49 -6.97 34.01
N MET A 170 7.50 -7.49 33.30
CA MET A 170 6.52 -8.40 33.88
C MET A 170 7.17 -9.69 34.37
N ALA A 171 8.12 -10.25 33.60
CA ALA A 171 8.90 -11.41 34.00
C ALA A 171 9.83 -11.09 35.19
N GLY A 172 10.48 -9.93 35.19
CA GLY A 172 11.33 -9.44 36.27
C GLY A 172 10.57 -9.23 37.57
N ALA A 173 9.37 -8.65 37.51
CA ALA A 173 8.51 -8.45 38.67
C ALA A 173 8.02 -9.77 39.25
N ARG A 174 7.63 -10.74 38.40
CA ARG A 174 7.20 -12.08 38.84
C ARG A 174 8.33 -12.89 39.47
N ARG A 175 9.54 -12.78 38.93
CA ARG A 175 10.71 -13.54 39.40
C ARG A 175 11.59 -12.76 40.39
N GLN A 176 11.18 -11.56 40.79
CA GLN A 176 11.97 -10.65 41.64
C GLN A 176 13.41 -10.46 41.13
N ARG A 177 13.57 -10.36 39.80
CA ARG A 177 14.86 -10.23 39.12
C ARG A 177 15.10 -8.79 38.67
N GLU A 178 15.99 -8.09 39.37
CA GLU A 178 16.31 -6.69 39.07
C GLU A 178 16.92 -6.48 37.69
N ASP A 179 17.68 -7.45 37.20
CA ASP A 179 18.32 -7.39 35.89
C ASP A 179 17.29 -7.39 34.75
N LEU A 180 16.21 -8.17 34.88
CA LEU A 180 15.10 -8.17 33.92
C LEU A 180 14.30 -6.86 33.97
N LEU A 181 14.13 -6.28 35.16
CA LEU A 181 13.50 -4.97 35.32
C LEU A 181 14.33 -3.86 34.66
N ARG A 182 15.66 -3.87 34.84
CA ARG A 182 16.58 -2.91 34.20
C ARG A 182 16.60 -3.10 32.69
N ALA A 183 16.66 -4.34 32.21
CA ALA A 183 16.63 -4.66 30.79
C ALA A 183 15.33 -4.18 30.13
N GLY A 184 14.19 -4.42 30.75
CA GLY A 184 12.90 -3.96 30.22
C GLY A 184 12.75 -2.44 30.22
N PHE A 185 13.26 -1.75 31.25
CA PHE A 185 13.29 -0.28 31.29
C PHE A 185 14.13 0.30 30.15
N LEU A 186 15.36 -0.22 29.97
CA LEU A 186 16.25 0.20 28.89
C LEU A 186 15.63 -0.04 27.52
N ASN A 187 14.96 -1.18 27.33
CA ASN A 187 14.29 -1.52 26.08
C ASN A 187 13.15 -0.55 25.74
N ARG A 188 12.38 -0.11 26.75
CA ARG A 188 11.35 0.93 26.57
C ARG A 188 11.94 2.31 26.30
N CYS A 189 13.06 2.68 26.93
CA CYS A 189 13.79 3.90 26.60
C CYS A 189 14.28 3.88 25.15
N ALA A 190 14.84 2.77 24.68
CA ALA A 190 15.23 2.59 23.29
C ALA A 190 14.02 2.71 22.34
N GLY A 191 12.89 2.08 22.69
CA GLY A 191 11.63 2.23 21.94
C GLY A 191 11.16 3.68 21.84
N ALA A 192 11.23 4.45 22.94
CA ALA A 192 10.86 5.86 22.96
C ALA A 192 11.77 6.71 22.05
N LEU A 193 13.08 6.49 22.11
CA LEU A 193 14.05 7.18 21.25
C LEU A 193 13.82 6.84 19.77
N CYS A 194 13.63 5.57 19.43
CA CYS A 194 13.36 5.13 18.06
C CYS A 194 12.00 5.59 17.54
N GLY A 195 11.04 5.93 18.41
CA GLY A 195 9.72 6.42 18.02
C GLY A 195 9.68 7.90 17.62
N VAL A 196 10.67 8.72 18.02
CA VAL A 196 10.70 10.16 17.71
C VAL A 196 10.64 10.45 16.20
N PRO A 197 11.45 9.81 15.34
CA PRO A 197 11.37 10.01 13.89
C PRO A 197 10.01 9.62 13.31
N THR A 198 9.38 8.59 13.86
CA THR A 198 8.07 8.08 13.42
C THR A 198 6.96 9.07 13.71
N VAL A 199 6.96 9.68 14.90
CA VAL A 199 6.01 10.74 15.26
C VAL A 199 6.24 11.98 14.39
N ALA A 200 7.50 12.38 14.18
CA ALA A 200 7.84 13.53 13.37
C ALA A 200 7.38 13.37 11.91
N THR A 201 7.63 12.21 11.30
CA THR A 201 7.21 11.91 9.93
C THR A 201 5.68 11.83 9.80
N GLY A 202 4.98 11.26 10.78
CA GLY A 202 3.52 11.26 10.83
C GLY A 202 2.93 12.67 10.91
N ALA A 203 3.47 13.53 11.79
CA ALA A 203 3.03 14.91 11.95
C ALA A 203 3.26 15.75 10.67
N LEU A 204 4.43 15.60 10.05
CA LEU A 204 4.76 16.26 8.78
C LEU A 204 3.81 15.84 7.64
N ALA A 205 3.43 14.56 7.58
CA ALA A 205 2.48 14.07 6.60
C ALA A 205 1.07 14.66 6.81
N PHE A 206 0.62 14.73 8.07
CA PHE A 206 -0.68 15.31 8.43
C PHE A 206 -0.79 16.80 8.11
N TRP A 207 0.29 17.57 8.26
CA TRP A 207 0.29 19.00 7.89
C TRP A 207 0.36 19.27 6.39
N ARG A 208 0.69 18.25 5.57
CA ARG A 208 0.76 18.37 4.11
C ARG A 208 -0.55 17.99 3.41
N THR A 209 -1.50 17.37 4.12
CA THR A 209 -2.84 17.01 3.65
C THR A 209 -3.85 18.08 4.01
#